data_AF-A0A397W6S4-F1
#
_entry.id   AF-A0A397W6S4-F1
#
_cell.length_a   1.000
_cell.length_b   1.000
_cell.length_c   1.000
_cell.angle_alpha   90.00
_cell.angle_beta   90.00
_cell.angle_gamma   90.00
#
_symmetry.space_group_name_H-M   'P 1'
#
loop_
_entity.id
_entity.type
_entity.pdbx_description
1 polymer ?
#
loop_
_entity_poly.entity_id
_entity_poly.type
_entity_poly.pdbx_seq_one_letter_code
_entity_poly.pdbx_strand_id
1 'polypeptide(L)'
;MRNEIIEICNDITEIRNDITEICNNITEIRNDINEMRYENKRIEKTISDLNNNINRAREIFKDESERTGRTISDLNNTINRIHETFQSENKRFEKSISNLNNGINEKPNGCILIIIRTKQYAYGSNEETLWKEFTSLVDQKRISEGHSLNSMFIEIASKNSLAPRTVYNFYHRIADLQEVSVNRIKKWVIIESLAANQYVLD
;
A
#
# COMPACT_ATOMS: atom_id res chain seq x y z
N MET A 1 81.12 13.96 67.72
CA MET A 1 80.15 14.77 68.50
C MET A 1 79.70 16.07 67.83
N ARG A 2 80.47 17.16 67.73
CA ARG A 2 79.92 18.45 67.21
C ARG A 2 79.47 18.39 65.74
N ASN A 3 80.24 17.71 64.89
CA ASN A 3 79.90 17.56 63.47
C ASN A 3 78.66 16.65 63.27
N GLU A 4 78.56 15.54 64.01
CA GLU A 4 77.37 14.68 64.03
C GLU A 4 76.11 15.46 64.43
N ILE A 5 76.21 16.36 65.43
CA ILE A 5 75.08 17.21 65.84
C ILE A 5 74.66 18.15 64.69
N ILE A 6 75.60 18.71 63.94
CA ILE A 6 75.29 19.58 62.78
C ILE A 6 74.60 18.79 61.68
N GLU A 7 75.07 17.59 61.38
CA GLU A 7 74.48 16.69 60.37
C GLU A 7 73.04 16.33 60.75
N ILE A 8 72.81 15.91 61.99
CA ILE A 8 71.46 15.64 62.52
C ILE A 8 70.55 16.87 62.40
N CYS A 9 71.05 18.07 62.68
CA CYS A 9 70.26 19.30 62.53
C CYS A 9 69.86 19.59 61.07
N ASN A 10 70.73 19.27 60.10
CA ASN A 10 70.43 19.41 58.68
C ASN A 10 69.37 18.39 58.26
N ASP A 11 69.51 17.13 58.65
CA ASP A 11 68.54 16.07 58.37
C ASP A 11 67.16 16.42 58.94
N ILE A 12 67.11 16.93 60.19
CA ILE A 12 65.86 17.40 60.80
C ILE A 12 65.23 18.54 59.99
N THR A 13 66.04 19.44 59.43
CA THR A 13 65.55 20.56 58.62
C THR A 13 64.98 20.06 57.29
N GLU A 14 65.64 19.12 56.62
CA GLU A 14 65.17 18.48 55.40
C GLU A 14 63.85 17.74 55.63
N ILE A 15 63.80 16.88 56.66
CA ILE A 15 62.57 16.18 57.07
C ILE A 15 61.43 17.17 57.32
N ARG A 16 61.70 18.34 57.92
CA ARG A 16 60.66 19.35 58.16
C ARG A 16 60.13 19.96 56.86
N ASN A 17 60.98 20.15 55.86
CA ASN A 17 60.58 20.64 54.55
C ASN A 17 59.73 19.59 53.82
N ASP A 18 60.17 18.33 53.83
CA ASP A 18 59.42 17.20 53.23
C ASP A 18 58.03 17.06 53.86
N ILE A 19 57.94 17.16 55.19
CA ILE A 19 56.66 17.14 55.91
C ILE A 19 55.77 18.30 55.43
N THR A 20 56.34 19.49 55.24
CA THR A 20 55.59 20.66 54.77
C THR A 20 55.04 20.45 53.36
N GLU A 21 55.85 19.90 52.45
CA GLU A 21 55.42 19.57 51.08
C GLU A 21 54.32 18.51 51.09
N ILE A 22 54.48 17.44 51.88
CA ILE A 22 53.46 16.40 52.05
C ILE A 22 52.15 17.00 52.56
N CYS A 23 52.19 17.93 53.53
CA CYS A 23 50.99 18.60 54.02
C CYS A 23 50.28 19.44 52.94
N ASN A 24 51.04 20.10 52.06
CA ASN A 24 50.47 20.85 50.94
C ASN A 24 49.81 19.89 49.93
N ASN A 25 50.50 18.81 49.55
CA ASN A 25 49.97 17.81 48.63
C ASN A 25 48.69 17.15 49.18
N ILE A 26 48.65 16.85 50.48
CA ILE A 26 47.43 16.33 51.14
C ILE A 26 46.28 17.34 51.05
N THR A 27 46.58 18.64 51.17
CA THR A 27 45.57 19.70 51.08
C THR A 27 45.01 19.81 49.66
N GLU A 28 45.85 19.75 48.64
CA GLU A 28 45.43 19.74 47.23
C GLU A 28 44.57 18.52 46.90
N ILE A 29 45.03 17.32 47.26
CA ILE A 29 44.25 16.08 47.07
C ILE A 29 42.88 16.18 47.74
N ARG A 30 42.80 16.80 48.92
CA ARG A 30 41.52 16.99 49.62
C ARG A 30 40.58 17.92 48.85
N ASN A 31 41.10 18.96 48.22
CA ASN A 31 40.32 19.87 47.40
C ASN A 31 39.81 19.17 46.14
N ASP A 32 40.66 18.42 45.45
CA ASP A 32 40.28 17.63 44.27
C ASP A 32 39.18 16.61 44.61
N ILE A 33 39.31 15.90 45.73
CA ILE A 33 38.27 14.97 46.21
C ILE A 33 36.94 15.70 46.46
N ASN A 34 36.98 16.92 46.99
CA ASN A 34 35.76 17.70 47.22
C ASN A 34 35.12 18.13 45.90
N GLU A 35 35.90 18.56 44.92
CA GLU A 35 35.41 18.92 43.59
C GLU A 35 34.77 17.71 42.89
N MET A 36 35.47 16.57 42.88
CA MET A 36 34.93 15.30 42.35
C MET A 36 33.60 14.91 43.02
N ARG A 37 33.46 15.14 44.33
CA ARG A 37 32.19 14.90 45.05
C ARG A 37 31.06 15.82 44.58
N TYR A 38 31.36 17.09 44.27
CA TYR A 38 30.37 18.01 43.73
C TYR A 38 29.96 17.63 42.31
N GLU A 39 30.91 17.25 41.46
CA GLU A 39 30.63 16.80 40.11
C GLU A 39 29.78 15.52 40.10
N ASN A 40 30.10 14.54 40.95
CA ASN A 40 29.31 13.33 41.09
C ASN A 40 27.84 13.65 41.47
N LYS A 41 27.60 14.57 42.41
CA LYS A 41 26.23 15.00 42.76
C LYS A 41 25.50 15.64 41.57
N ARG A 42 26.20 16.41 40.74
CA ARG A 42 25.61 17.02 39.52
C ARG A 42 25.26 15.96 38.49
N ILE A 43 26.12 14.96 38.31
CA ILE A 43 25.89 13.82 37.42
C ILE A 43 24.67 13.01 37.90
N GLU A 44 24.59 12.69 39.20
CA GLU A 44 23.44 11.99 39.79
C GLU A 44 22.12 12.72 39.53
N LYS A 45 22.10 14.05 39.72
CA LYS A 45 20.92 14.86 39.42
C LYS A 45 20.54 14.78 37.92
N THR A 46 21.53 14.90 37.04
CA THR A 46 21.32 14.83 35.59
C THR A 46 20.75 13.48 35.17
N ILE A 47 21.28 12.39 35.74
CA ILE A 47 20.76 11.03 35.51
C ILE A 47 19.30 10.91 35.98
N SER A 48 18.97 11.47 37.15
CA SER A 48 17.59 11.49 37.65
C SER A 48 16.64 12.22 36.71
N ASP A 49 17.03 13.42 36.23
CA ASP A 49 16.24 14.21 35.30
C ASP A 49 16.06 13.50 33.95
N LEU A 50 17.10 12.85 33.43
CA LEU A 50 17.04 12.04 32.22
C LEU A 50 16.09 10.85 32.37
N ASN A 51 16.14 10.14 33.51
CA ASN A 51 15.22 9.04 33.79
C ASN A 51 13.76 9.50 33.82
N ASN A 52 13.48 10.66 34.43
CA ASN A 52 12.14 11.25 34.43
C ASN A 52 11.68 11.60 33.01
N ASN A 53 12.56 12.17 32.18
CA ASN A 53 12.25 12.47 30.78
C ASN A 53 11.97 11.21 29.96
N ILE A 54 12.75 10.15 30.14
CA ILE A 54 12.54 8.85 29.47
C ILE A 54 11.20 8.26 29.87
N ASN A 55 10.86 8.27 31.16
CA ASN A 55 9.57 7.76 31.64
C ASN A 55 8.40 8.56 31.05
N ARG A 56 8.50 9.89 31.02
CA ARG A 56 7.48 10.74 30.41
C ARG A 56 7.31 10.46 28.92
N ALA A 57 8.41 10.30 28.18
CA ALA A 57 8.37 9.95 26.76
C ALA A 57 7.73 8.57 26.53
N ARG A 58 8.01 7.59 27.40
CA ARG A 58 7.41 6.25 27.35
C ARG A 58 5.89 6.30 27.53
N GLU A 59 5.39 7.06 28.50
CA GLU A 59 3.94 7.20 28.71
C GLU A 59 3.27 7.89 27.52
N ILE A 60 3.84 8.98 27.00
CA ILE A 60 3.32 9.66 25.80
C ILE A 60 3.20 8.70 24.62
N PHE A 61 4.25 7.90 24.38
CA PHE A 61 4.25 6.94 23.28
C PHE A 61 3.18 5.85 23.47
N LYS A 62 3.00 5.37 24.71
CA LYS A 62 1.97 4.39 25.05
C LYS A 62 0.58 4.95 24.78
N ASP A 63 0.28 6.15 25.27
CA ASP A 63 -1.01 6.80 25.07
C ASP A 63 -1.34 7.01 23.58
N GLU A 64 -0.35 7.44 22.79
CA GLU A 64 -0.52 7.63 21.35
C GLU A 64 -0.73 6.31 20.60
N SER A 65 -0.02 5.25 21.01
CA SER A 65 -0.22 3.90 20.48
C SER A 65 -1.65 3.40 20.76
N GLU A 66 -2.14 3.58 21.98
CA GLU A 66 -3.51 3.22 22.33
C GLU A 66 -4.54 4.04 21.56
N ARG A 67 -4.31 5.35 21.37
CA ARG A 67 -5.17 6.23 20.57
C ARG A 67 -5.22 5.79 19.11
N THR A 68 -4.07 5.45 18.54
CA THR A 68 -3.95 4.94 17.18
C THR A 68 -4.68 3.60 17.05
N GLY A 69 -4.50 2.69 18.02
CA GLY A 69 -5.21 1.40 18.07
C GLY A 69 -6.73 1.56 18.10
N ARG A 70 -7.27 2.49 18.90
CA ARG A 70 -8.71 2.82 18.91
C ARG A 70 -9.19 3.31 17.54
N THR A 71 -8.44 4.23 16.92
CA THR A 71 -8.78 4.78 15.60
C THR A 71 -8.81 3.69 14.52
N ILE A 72 -7.84 2.77 14.52
CA ILE A 72 -7.82 1.63 13.61
C ILE A 72 -9.05 0.73 13.83
N SER A 73 -9.42 0.46 15.08
CA SER A 73 -10.62 -0.33 15.40
C SER A 73 -11.89 0.34 14.86
N ASP A 74 -12.05 1.65 15.05
CA ASP A 74 -13.20 2.40 14.55
C ASP A 74 -13.27 2.42 13.02
N LEU A 75 -12.14 2.55 12.34
CA LEU A 75 -12.04 2.46 10.89
C LEU A 75 -12.43 1.06 10.40
N ASN A 76 -11.93 0.00 11.04
CA ASN A 76 -12.30 -1.38 10.68
C ASN A 76 -13.81 -1.63 10.85
N ASN A 77 -14.39 -1.14 11.94
CA ASN A 77 -15.84 -1.22 12.16
C ASN A 77 -16.61 -0.48 11.05
N THR A 78 -16.13 0.70 10.63
CA THR A 78 -16.73 1.47 9.55
C THR A 78 -16.64 0.73 8.21
N ILE A 79 -15.48 0.15 7.88
CA ILE A 79 -15.27 -0.65 6.68
C ILE A 79 -16.22 -1.84 6.66
N ASN A 80 -16.37 -2.56 7.78
CA ASN A 80 -17.27 -3.70 7.88
C ASN A 80 -18.72 -3.30 7.63
N ARG A 81 -19.18 -2.19 8.23
CA ARG A 81 -20.55 -1.67 8.00
C ARG A 81 -20.78 -1.30 6.54
N ILE A 82 -19.79 -0.68 5.89
CA ILE A 82 -19.86 -0.35 4.46
C ILE A 82 -19.94 -1.64 3.64
N HIS A 83 -19.09 -2.63 3.95
CA HIS A 83 -19.09 -3.92 3.26
C HIS A 83 -20.46 -4.61 3.36
N GLU A 84 -21.01 -4.71 4.57
CA GLU A 84 -22.34 -5.29 4.79
C GLU A 84 -23.43 -4.55 4.02
N THR A 85 -23.39 -3.22 4.03
CA THR A 85 -24.35 -2.38 3.30
C THR A 85 -24.28 -2.67 1.80
N PHE A 86 -23.08 -2.62 1.21
CA PHE A 86 -22.86 -2.90 -0.21
C PHE A 86 -23.33 -4.31 -0.61
N GLN A 87 -23.05 -5.33 0.21
CA GLN A 87 -23.52 -6.69 -0.04
C GLN A 87 -25.05 -6.78 -0.03
N SER A 88 -25.71 -6.11 0.93
CA SER A 88 -27.16 -6.11 1.03
C SER A 88 -27.82 -5.42 -0.17
N GLU A 89 -27.24 -4.33 -0.65
CA GLU A 89 -27.72 -3.59 -1.82
C GLU A 89 -27.53 -4.39 -3.10
N ASN A 90 -26.36 -5.02 -3.30
CA ASN A 90 -26.14 -5.90 -4.44
C ASN A 90 -27.16 -7.03 -4.48
N LYS A 91 -27.42 -7.69 -3.35
CA LYS A 91 -28.45 -8.74 -3.26
C LYS A 91 -29.83 -8.22 -3.65
N ARG A 92 -30.18 -6.98 -3.26
CA ARG A 92 -31.43 -6.32 -3.64
C ARG A 92 -31.49 -6.02 -5.14
N PHE A 93 -30.38 -5.57 -5.73
CA PHE A 93 -30.29 -5.32 -7.17
C PHE A 93 -30.41 -6.60 -7.98
N GLU A 94 -29.70 -7.66 -7.60
CA GLU A 94 -29.79 -8.98 -8.25
C GLU A 94 -31.24 -9.52 -8.22
N LYS A 95 -31.93 -9.39 -7.07
CA LYS A 95 -33.35 -9.76 -6.98
C LYS A 95 -34.23 -8.91 -7.92
N SER A 96 -33.95 -7.62 -8.02
CA SER A 96 -34.71 -6.72 -8.90
C SER A 96 -34.50 -7.08 -10.37
N ILE A 97 -33.27 -7.40 -10.79
CA ILE A 97 -32.94 -7.89 -12.13
C ILE A 97 -33.69 -9.21 -12.42
N SER A 98 -33.66 -10.16 -11.48
CA SER A 98 -34.37 -11.43 -11.62
C SER A 98 -35.88 -11.23 -11.84
N ASN A 99 -36.51 -10.33 -11.07
CA ASN A 99 -37.93 -10.01 -11.22
C ASN A 99 -38.25 -9.39 -12.60
N LEU A 100 -37.42 -8.45 -13.06
CA LEU A 100 -37.58 -7.82 -14.38
C LEU A 100 -37.47 -8.86 -15.51
N ASN A 101 -36.48 -9.75 -15.44
CA ASN A 101 -36.30 -10.82 -16.42
C ASN A 101 -37.52 -11.74 -16.49
N ASN A 102 -38.09 -12.11 -15.35
CA ASN A 102 -39.31 -12.93 -15.31
C ASN A 102 -40.51 -12.18 -15.94
N GLY A 103 -40.71 -10.90 -15.62
CA GLY A 103 -41.79 -10.11 -16.21
C GLY A 103 -41.67 -9.90 -17.72
N ILE A 104 -40.44 -9.90 -18.27
CA ILE A 104 -40.20 -9.91 -19.72
C ILE A 104 -40.65 -11.25 -20.33
N ASN A 105 -40.36 -12.37 -19.66
CA ASN A 105 -40.70 -13.72 -20.14
C ASN A 105 -42.20 -14.06 -20.06
N GLU A 106 -42.99 -13.30 -19.28
CA GLU A 106 -44.43 -13.54 -19.08
C GLU A 106 -45.34 -12.73 -20.04
N LYS A 107 -44.81 -11.94 -20.98
CA LYS A 107 -45.66 -11.23 -21.96
C LYS A 107 -46.24 -12.19 -23.02
N PRO A 108 -47.54 -12.08 -23.37
CA PRO A 108 -48.18 -12.97 -24.32
C PRO A 108 -47.59 -12.80 -25.72
N ASN A 109 -47.26 -13.92 -26.36
CA ASN A 109 -47.01 -14.13 -27.79
C ASN A 109 -47.24 -12.88 -28.67
N GLY A 110 -46.19 -12.13 -28.98
CA GLY A 110 -46.25 -11.11 -30.03
C GLY A 110 -45.33 -9.90 -29.91
N CYS A 111 -44.58 -9.70 -28.81
CA CYS A 111 -43.61 -8.60 -28.72
C CYS A 111 -42.17 -9.12 -28.73
N ILE A 112 -41.36 -8.50 -29.61
CA ILE A 112 -39.97 -8.82 -29.91
C ILE A 112 -39.14 -8.97 -28.62
N LEU A 113 -38.43 -10.09 -28.55
CA LEU A 113 -37.50 -10.46 -27.49
C LEU A 113 -36.28 -9.51 -27.53
N ILE A 114 -36.31 -8.41 -26.79
CA ILE A 114 -35.11 -7.59 -26.60
C ILE A 114 -34.22 -8.31 -25.58
N ILE A 115 -33.29 -9.13 -26.06
CA ILE A 115 -32.22 -9.70 -25.25
C ILE A 115 -31.24 -8.58 -24.89
N ILE A 116 -31.47 -7.86 -23.80
CA ILE A 116 -30.44 -6.97 -23.24
C ILE A 116 -29.51 -7.83 -22.39
N ARG A 117 -28.38 -8.27 -22.96
CA ARG A 117 -27.26 -8.81 -22.19
C ARG A 117 -26.56 -7.67 -21.47
N THR A 118 -26.95 -7.38 -20.23
CA THR A 118 -26.13 -6.53 -19.34
C THR A 118 -24.97 -7.36 -18.81
N LYS A 119 -23.77 -7.16 -19.36
CA LYS A 119 -22.53 -7.72 -18.79
C LYS A 119 -21.94 -6.73 -17.80
N GLN A 120 -21.81 -7.15 -16.54
CA GLN A 120 -21.03 -6.47 -15.51
C GLN A 120 -19.56 -6.46 -15.94
N TYR A 121 -19.05 -5.31 -16.37
CA TYR A 121 -17.61 -5.11 -16.53
C TYR A 121 -17.05 -4.69 -15.17
N ALA A 122 -16.60 -5.68 -14.39
CA ALA A 122 -15.68 -5.40 -13.30
C ALA A 122 -14.44 -4.71 -13.88
N TYR A 123 -14.04 -3.58 -13.30
CA TYR A 123 -12.76 -2.94 -13.60
C TYR A 123 -11.64 -3.98 -13.40
N GLY A 124 -11.10 -4.51 -14.52
CA GLY A 124 -10.15 -5.62 -14.51
C GLY A 124 -10.62 -6.90 -15.22
N SER A 125 -11.42 -6.82 -16.29
CA SER A 125 -11.80 -7.98 -17.11
C SER A 125 -10.58 -8.80 -17.52
N ASN A 126 -10.52 -10.06 -17.08
CA ASN A 126 -9.48 -11.01 -17.47
C ASN A 126 -9.39 -11.09 -19.01
N GLU A 127 -8.17 -11.19 -19.55
CA GLU A 127 -7.94 -11.27 -21.01
C GLU A 127 -8.71 -12.43 -21.66
N GLU A 128 -9.01 -13.47 -20.86
CA GLU A 128 -9.86 -14.61 -21.19
C GLU A 128 -11.28 -14.22 -21.61
N THR A 129 -11.95 -13.33 -20.88
CA THR A 129 -13.33 -12.92 -21.19
C THR A 129 -13.36 -12.05 -22.43
N LEU A 130 -12.42 -11.11 -22.55
CA LEU A 130 -12.29 -10.28 -23.74
C LEU A 130 -12.08 -11.13 -25.00
N TRP A 131 -11.20 -12.13 -24.92
CA TRP A 131 -10.94 -13.02 -26.05
C TRP A 131 -12.19 -13.80 -26.47
N LYS A 132 -12.93 -14.38 -25.51
CA LYS A 132 -14.16 -15.15 -25.81
C LYS A 132 -15.22 -14.27 -26.48
N GLU A 133 -15.36 -13.04 -26.03
CA GLU A 133 -16.30 -12.08 -26.62
C GLU A 133 -15.88 -11.68 -28.02
N PHE A 134 -14.60 -11.34 -28.18
CA PHE A 134 -14.04 -10.98 -29.47
C PHE A 134 -14.23 -12.09 -30.50
N THR A 135 -13.83 -13.33 -30.20
CA THR A 135 -13.95 -14.44 -31.15
C THR A 135 -15.40 -14.74 -31.51
N SER A 136 -16.31 -14.74 -30.54
CA SER A 136 -17.74 -14.95 -30.78
C SER A 136 -18.34 -13.88 -31.70
N LEU A 137 -17.99 -12.60 -31.51
CA LEU A 137 -18.50 -11.51 -32.36
C LEU A 137 -17.91 -11.58 -33.76
N VAL A 138 -16.62 -11.89 -33.88
CA VAL A 138 -15.96 -12.09 -35.18
C VAL A 138 -16.64 -13.22 -35.95
N ASP A 139 -16.88 -14.36 -35.31
CA ASP A 139 -17.53 -15.50 -35.97
C ASP A 139 -18.97 -15.18 -36.39
N GLN A 140 -19.75 -14.53 -35.52
CA GLN A 140 -21.12 -14.13 -35.83
C GLN A 140 -21.17 -13.17 -37.02
N LYS A 141 -20.36 -12.10 -36.95
CA LYS A 141 -20.33 -11.05 -37.97
C LYS A 141 -19.81 -11.58 -39.31
N ARG A 142 -18.80 -12.45 -39.28
CA ARG A 142 -18.29 -13.14 -40.45
C ARG A 142 -19.38 -13.98 -41.14
N ILE A 143 -20.17 -14.72 -40.36
CA ILE A 143 -21.26 -15.55 -40.89
C ILE A 143 -22.39 -14.67 -41.45
N SER A 144 -22.78 -13.60 -40.74
CA SER A 144 -23.87 -12.71 -41.19
C SER A 144 -23.52 -11.90 -42.42
N GLU A 145 -22.26 -11.46 -42.57
CA GLU A 145 -21.82 -10.61 -43.68
C GLU A 145 -21.15 -11.42 -44.82
N GLY A 146 -21.08 -12.75 -44.69
CA GLY A 146 -20.52 -13.63 -45.73
C GLY A 146 -19.01 -13.50 -45.91
N HIS A 147 -18.29 -13.02 -44.90
CA HIS A 147 -16.84 -12.84 -44.97
C HIS A 147 -16.07 -14.15 -44.76
N SER A 148 -14.85 -14.21 -45.31
CA SER A 148 -13.85 -15.17 -44.85
C SER A 148 -13.21 -14.67 -43.55
N LEU A 149 -12.60 -15.54 -42.74
CA LEU A 149 -11.88 -15.11 -41.53
C LEU A 149 -10.79 -14.08 -41.86
N ASN A 150 -10.06 -14.30 -42.96
CA ASN A 150 -8.97 -13.41 -43.35
C ASN A 150 -9.47 -12.02 -43.79
N SER A 151 -10.57 -11.95 -44.55
CA SER A 151 -11.18 -10.67 -44.92
C SER A 151 -11.74 -9.93 -43.70
N MET A 152 -12.31 -10.67 -42.75
CA MET A 152 -12.81 -10.11 -41.50
C MET A 152 -11.67 -9.51 -40.65
N PHE A 153 -10.53 -10.20 -40.54
CA PHE A 153 -9.37 -9.68 -39.83
C PHE A 153 -8.83 -8.40 -40.45
N ILE A 154 -8.79 -8.32 -41.80
CA ILE A 154 -8.36 -7.12 -42.52
C ILE A 154 -9.30 -5.95 -42.24
N GLU A 155 -10.60 -6.18 -42.21
CA GLU A 155 -11.60 -5.15 -41.93
C GLU A 155 -11.52 -4.63 -40.49
N ILE A 156 -11.47 -5.52 -39.51
CA ILE A 156 -11.30 -5.13 -38.10
C ILE A 156 -10.01 -4.35 -37.92
N ALA A 157 -8.94 -4.81 -38.58
CA ALA A 157 -7.66 -4.15 -38.51
C ALA A 157 -7.69 -2.74 -39.09
N SER A 158 -8.29 -2.56 -40.27
CA SER A 158 -8.37 -1.25 -40.94
C SER A 158 -9.20 -0.25 -40.15
N LYS A 159 -10.36 -0.66 -39.63
CA LYS A 159 -11.27 0.19 -38.85
C LYS A 159 -10.72 0.60 -37.49
N ASN A 160 -9.78 -0.16 -36.92
CA ASN A 160 -9.24 0.07 -35.59
C ASN A 160 -7.76 0.45 -35.59
N SER A 161 -7.20 0.77 -36.76
CA SER A 161 -5.77 1.11 -36.93
C SER A 161 -4.84 0.05 -36.33
N LEU A 162 -5.15 -1.22 -36.57
CA LEU A 162 -4.31 -2.37 -36.19
C LEU A 162 -3.70 -2.98 -37.46
N ALA A 163 -2.64 -3.78 -37.30
CA ALA A 163 -2.19 -4.64 -38.39
C ALA A 163 -3.09 -5.89 -38.45
N PRO A 164 -3.45 -6.41 -39.64
CA PRO A 164 -4.22 -7.64 -39.76
C PRO A 164 -3.61 -8.82 -39.00
N ARG A 165 -2.27 -8.87 -38.94
CA ARG A 165 -1.54 -9.89 -38.17
C ARG A 165 -1.79 -9.80 -36.67
N THR A 166 -1.98 -8.60 -36.13
CA THR A 166 -2.30 -8.37 -34.71
C THR A 166 -3.65 -8.96 -34.35
N VAL A 167 -4.66 -8.77 -35.22
CA VAL A 167 -6.01 -9.31 -35.05
C VAL A 167 -6.00 -10.84 -35.16
N TYR A 168 -5.29 -11.38 -36.16
CA TYR A 168 -5.07 -12.82 -36.32
C TYR A 168 -4.42 -13.46 -35.08
N ASN A 169 -3.35 -12.85 -34.58
CA ASN A 169 -2.63 -13.35 -33.41
C ASN A 169 -3.52 -13.34 -32.16
N PHE A 170 -4.34 -12.30 -31.97
CA PHE A 170 -5.29 -12.25 -30.86
C PHE A 170 -6.34 -13.35 -30.98
N TYR A 171 -6.94 -13.51 -32.16
CA TYR A 171 -7.98 -14.50 -32.42
C TYR A 171 -7.49 -15.93 -32.11
N HIS A 172 -6.26 -16.26 -32.50
CA HIS A 172 -5.67 -17.58 -32.32
C HIS A 172 -4.82 -17.74 -31.04
N ARG A 173 -4.71 -16.71 -30.19
CA ARG A 173 -3.86 -16.71 -28.97
C ARG A 173 -2.39 -17.06 -29.23
N ILE A 174 -1.81 -16.52 -30.30
CA ILE A 174 -0.46 -16.90 -30.76
C ILE A 174 0.65 -16.05 -30.11
N ALA A 175 0.35 -14.86 -29.58
CA ALA A 175 1.36 -13.97 -28.99
C ALA A 175 0.77 -12.96 -28.00
N ASP A 176 1.58 -12.56 -27.02
CA ASP A 176 1.26 -11.45 -26.10
C ASP A 176 1.26 -10.13 -26.87
N LEU A 177 0.14 -9.42 -26.78
CA LEU A 177 -0.08 -8.16 -27.48
C LEU A 177 0.30 -6.98 -26.61
N GLN A 178 0.83 -5.93 -27.24
CA GLN A 178 1.00 -4.65 -26.55
C GLN A 178 -0.35 -4.11 -26.09
N GLU A 179 -0.37 -3.50 -24.91
CA GLU A 179 -1.57 -2.98 -24.25
C GLU A 179 -2.39 -2.04 -25.16
N VAL A 180 -1.72 -1.22 -25.98
CA VAL A 180 -2.36 -0.33 -26.96
C VAL A 180 -3.21 -1.12 -27.97
N SER A 181 -2.72 -2.27 -28.42
CA SER A 181 -3.46 -3.15 -29.34
C SER A 181 -4.66 -3.81 -28.65
N VAL A 182 -4.48 -4.25 -27.40
CA VAL A 182 -5.55 -4.83 -26.57
C VAL A 182 -6.66 -3.81 -26.33
N ASN A 183 -6.33 -2.55 -26.04
CA ASN A 183 -7.30 -1.48 -25.81
C ASN A 183 -8.09 -1.12 -27.08
N ARG A 184 -7.47 -1.19 -28.26
CA ARG A 184 -8.16 -1.01 -29.54
C ARG A 184 -9.12 -2.17 -29.83
N ILE A 185 -8.74 -3.40 -29.53
CA ILE A 185 -9.63 -4.57 -29.64
C ILE A 185 -10.80 -4.47 -28.65
N LYS A 186 -10.56 -4.08 -27.40
CA LYS A 186 -11.61 -3.80 -26.40
C LYS A 186 -12.62 -2.79 -26.93
N LYS A 187 -12.14 -1.68 -27.49
CA LYS A 187 -12.99 -0.64 -28.07
C LYS A 187 -13.88 -1.19 -29.19
N TRP A 188 -13.32 -2.00 -30.09
CA TRP A 188 -14.09 -2.64 -31.17
C TRP A 188 -15.16 -3.58 -30.62
N VAL A 189 -14.83 -4.45 -29.66
CA VAL A 189 -15.78 -5.38 -29.02
C VAL A 189 -16.96 -4.62 -28.42
N ILE A 190 -16.72 -3.50 -27.73
CA ILE A 190 -17.77 -2.67 -27.14
C ILE A 190 -18.68 -2.10 -28.25
N ILE A 191 -18.10 -1.52 -29.29
CA ILE A 191 -18.86 -0.90 -30.39
C ILE A 191 -19.72 -1.94 -31.11
N GLU A 192 -19.16 -3.09 -31.47
CA GLU A 192 -19.90 -4.14 -32.17
C GLU A 192 -20.97 -4.80 -31.30
N SER A 193 -20.70 -4.95 -30.00
CA SER A 193 -21.70 -5.44 -29.05
C SER A 193 -22.89 -4.48 -28.95
N LEU A 194 -22.66 -3.17 -29.09
CA LEU A 194 -23.73 -2.16 -29.13
C LEU A 194 -24.46 -2.16 -30.48
N ALA A 195 -23.73 -2.28 -31.59
CA ALA A 195 -24.32 -2.31 -32.94
C ALA A 195 -25.19 -3.54 -33.19
N ALA A 196 -24.79 -4.71 -32.66
CA ALA A 196 -25.59 -5.93 -32.70
C ALA A 196 -26.96 -5.79 -31.97
N ASN A 197 -27.08 -4.84 -31.04
CA ASN A 197 -28.34 -4.55 -30.34
C ASN A 197 -29.26 -3.57 -31.10
N GLN A 198 -28.77 -2.91 -32.16
CA GLN A 198 -29.52 -1.88 -32.87
C GLN A 198 -30.26 -2.41 -34.11
N TYR A 199 -29.88 -3.57 -34.64
CA TYR A 199 -30.58 -4.28 -35.73
C TYR A 199 -31.82 -5.07 -35.29
N VAL A 200 -32.26 -4.92 -34.04
CA VAL A 200 -33.43 -5.62 -33.47
C VAL A 200 -34.64 -4.68 -33.28
N LEU A 201 -34.54 -3.43 -33.75
CA LEU A 201 -35.55 -2.38 -33.52
C LEU A 201 -36.18 -1.77 -34.80
N ASP A 202 -35.90 -2.31 -35.99
CA ASP A 202 -36.67 -2.00 -37.22
C ASP A 202 -37.61 -3.16 -37.58
#